data_AF-A0A966LRZ8-F1
#
_entry.id   AF-A0A966LRZ8-F1
#
_cell.length_a   1.000
_cell.length_b   1.000
_cell.length_c   1.000
_cell.angle_alpha   90.00
_cell.angle_beta   90.00
_cell.angle_gamma   90.00
#
_symmetry.space_group_name_H-M   'P 1'
#
loop_
_entity.id
_entity.type
_entity.pdbx_description
1 polymer ?
#
loop_
_entity_poly.entity_id
_entity_poly.type
_entity_poly.pdbx_seq_one_letter_code
_entity_poly.pdbx_strand_id
1 'polypeptide(L)'
;MVKKKKERNRFTKKQKTWIIIAGVLLALALTYDFYVADNIRFYANWVRCGQRPVGTAGKGFLGSGVPHYIDQPLISGFRDVIDYKCSPLEAERAGYSADPDKYRFPHKWELGEFRKSEE
;
A
#
# COMPACT_ATOMS: atom_id res chain seq x y z
N MET A 1 -48.00 -23.45 -23.15
CA MET A 1 -46.97 -22.39 -23.26
C MET A 1 -47.00 -21.52 -22.00
N VAL A 2 -45.99 -21.64 -21.12
CA VAL A 2 -45.91 -20.84 -19.88
C VAL A 2 -45.09 -19.58 -20.14
N LYS A 3 -45.74 -18.41 -20.20
CA LYS A 3 -45.05 -17.11 -20.27
C LYS A 3 -44.45 -16.79 -18.88
N LYS A 4 -43.14 -17.03 -18.69
CA LYS A 4 -42.42 -16.50 -17.52
C LYS A 4 -42.38 -14.98 -17.61
N LYS A 5 -43.12 -14.31 -16.71
CA LYS A 5 -43.14 -12.86 -16.57
C LYS A 5 -41.75 -12.42 -16.05
N LYS A 6 -40.96 -11.76 -16.91
CA LYS A 6 -39.66 -11.20 -16.54
C LYS A 6 -39.92 -10.01 -15.60
N GLU A 7 -39.82 -10.23 -14.29
CA GLU A 7 -39.91 -9.16 -13.30
C GLU A 7 -38.76 -8.18 -13.52
N ARG A 8 -39.08 -7.03 -14.10
CA ARG A 8 -38.15 -5.89 -14.18
C ARG A 8 -38.15 -5.27 -12.79
N ASN A 9 -37.13 -5.57 -11.97
CA ASN A 9 -36.87 -4.86 -10.72
C ASN A 9 -36.76 -3.36 -11.01
N ARG A 10 -37.86 -2.64 -10.77
CA ARG A 10 -37.96 -1.22 -11.08
C ARG A 10 -37.68 -0.48 -9.78
N PHE A 11 -36.40 -0.18 -9.53
CA PHE A 11 -36.00 0.64 -8.39
C PHE A 11 -36.78 1.97 -8.40
N THR A 12 -37.35 2.32 -7.25
CA THR A 12 -38.03 3.60 -7.06
C THR A 12 -37.03 4.75 -7.20
N LYS A 13 -37.50 5.98 -7.48
CA LYS A 13 -36.62 7.16 -7.55
C LYS A 13 -35.77 7.31 -6.28
N LYS A 14 -36.37 7.09 -5.10
CA LYS A 14 -35.66 7.12 -3.81
C LYS A 14 -34.57 6.05 -3.72
N GLN A 15 -34.84 4.81 -4.15
CA GLN A 15 -33.84 3.75 -4.19
C GLN A 15 -32.69 4.08 -5.14
N LYS A 16 -32.98 4.64 -6.32
CA LYS A 16 -31.94 5.11 -7.24
C LYS A 16 -31.07 6.21 -6.63
N THR A 17 -31.67 7.17 -5.93
CA THR A 17 -30.94 8.22 -5.21
C THR A 17 -30.00 7.63 -4.14
N TRP A 18 -30.48 6.68 -3.34
CA TRP A 18 -29.63 6.01 -2.34
C TRP A 18 -28.49 5.21 -2.96
N ILE A 19 -28.73 4.52 -4.09
CA ILE A 19 -27.67 3.81 -4.82
C ILE A 19 -26.59 4.79 -5.29
N ILE A 20 -26.98 5.96 -5.82
CA ILE A 20 -26.04 7.00 -6.25
C ILE A 20 -25.24 7.53 -5.06
N ILE A 21 -25.90 7.88 -3.95
CA ILE A 21 -25.24 8.37 -2.73
C ILE A 21 -24.25 7.34 -2.21
N ALA A 22 -24.66 6.07 -2.10
CA ALA A 22 -23.78 4.99 -1.67
C ALA A 22 -22.57 4.83 -2.61
N GLY A 23 -22.78 4.93 -3.93
CA GLY A 23 -21.70 4.89 -4.91
C GLY A 23 -20.70 6.04 -4.75
N VAL A 24 -21.19 7.27 -4.52
CA VAL A 24 -20.33 8.44 -4.27
C VAL A 24 -19.54 8.28 -2.99
N LEU A 25 -20.18 7.85 -1.89
CA LEU A 25 -19.50 7.63 -0.62
C LEU A 25 -18.43 6.54 -0.73
N LEU A 26 -18.72 5.45 -1.45
CA LEU A 26 -17.75 4.40 -1.72
C LEU A 26 -16.56 4.93 -2.54
N ALA A 27 -16.82 5.70 -3.59
CA ALA A 27 -15.77 6.30 -4.40
C ALA A 27 -14.87 7.23 -3.55
N LEU A 28 -15.47 8.07 -2.71
CA LEU A 28 -14.73 8.93 -1.78
C LEU A 28 -13.87 8.12 -0.80
N ALA A 29 -14.43 7.06 -0.20
CA ALA A 29 -13.71 6.18 0.70
C ALA A 29 -12.51 5.50 0.02
N LEU A 30 -12.69 5.02 -1.21
CA LEU A 30 -11.60 4.41 -1.99
C LEU A 30 -10.52 5.43 -2.35
N THR A 31 -10.90 6.65 -2.73
CA THR A 31 -9.91 7.72 -2.99
C THR A 31 -9.15 8.11 -1.72
N TYR A 32 -9.83 8.20 -0.58
CA TYR A 32 -9.18 8.47 0.69
C TYR A 32 -8.18 7.37 1.04
N ASP A 33 -8.56 6.10 0.87
CA ASP A 33 -7.63 5.00 1.14
C ASP A 33 -6.42 5.04 0.20
N PHE A 34 -6.62 5.29 -1.10
CA PHE A 34 -5.53 5.29 -2.07
C PHE A 34 -4.54 6.45 -1.90
N TYR A 35 -5.02 7.64 -1.51
CA TYR A 35 -4.17 8.84 -1.43
C TYR A 35 -3.71 9.20 -0.02
N VAL A 36 -4.40 8.73 1.02
CA VAL A 36 -4.14 9.12 2.41
C VAL A 36 -3.83 7.90 3.26
N ALA A 37 -4.75 6.95 3.40
CA ALA A 37 -4.54 5.84 4.35
C ALA A 37 -3.50 4.81 3.88
N ASP A 38 -3.38 4.65 2.56
CA ASP A 38 -2.45 3.81 1.82
C ASP A 38 -2.55 2.30 2.15
N ASN A 39 -3.68 1.85 2.70
CA ASN A 39 -3.89 0.45 3.08
C ASN A 39 -4.00 -0.48 1.87
N ILE A 40 -4.69 -0.06 0.80
CA ILE A 40 -4.81 -0.87 -0.42
C ILE A 40 -3.42 -1.21 -0.99
N ARG A 41 -2.49 -0.25 -1.04
CA ARG A 41 -1.12 -0.48 -1.53
C ARG A 41 -0.32 -1.40 -0.61
N PHE A 42 -0.49 -1.26 0.70
CA PHE A 42 0.10 -2.16 1.69
C PHE A 42 -0.35 -3.62 1.48
N TYR A 43 -1.67 -3.86 1.45
CA TYR A 43 -2.21 -5.21 1.30
C TYR A 43 -1.94 -5.81 -0.09
N ALA A 44 -1.96 -5.00 -1.14
CA ALA A 44 -1.57 -5.46 -2.48
C ALA A 44 -0.11 -5.93 -2.50
N ASN A 45 0.80 -5.20 -1.85
CA ASN A 45 2.19 -5.63 -1.74
C ASN A 45 2.35 -6.85 -0.84
N TRP A 46 1.60 -6.96 0.25
CA TRP A 46 1.63 -8.16 1.09
C TRP A 46 1.30 -9.41 0.28
N VAL A 47 0.21 -9.38 -0.48
CA VAL A 47 -0.17 -10.52 -1.34
C VAL A 47 0.91 -10.79 -2.39
N ARG A 48 1.47 -9.75 -3.00
CA ARG A 48 2.54 -9.89 -4.01
C ARG A 48 3.82 -10.50 -3.45
N CYS A 49 4.23 -10.08 -2.26
CA CYS A 49 5.48 -10.49 -1.63
C CYS A 49 5.36 -11.84 -0.90
N GLY A 50 4.15 -12.32 -0.64
CA GLY A 50 3.90 -13.51 0.20
C GLY A 50 4.23 -13.30 1.68
N GLN A 51 4.64 -12.10 2.07
CA GLN A 51 5.02 -11.71 3.42
C GLN A 51 4.69 -10.23 3.66
N ARG A 52 4.69 -9.83 4.94
CA ARG A 52 4.40 -8.44 5.33
C ARG A 52 5.45 -7.51 4.73
N PRO A 53 5.08 -6.51 3.92
CA PRO A 53 6.04 -5.59 3.34
C PRO A 53 6.53 -4.60 4.38
N VAL A 54 7.74 -4.08 4.17
CA VAL A 54 8.28 -2.94 4.92
C VAL A 54 7.93 -1.65 4.20
N GLY A 55 7.59 -0.62 4.97
CA GLY A 55 7.37 0.73 4.45
C GLY A 55 8.68 1.47 4.33
N THR A 56 8.77 2.45 3.44
CA THR A 56 9.94 3.30 3.27
C THR A 56 9.59 4.76 3.53
N ALA A 57 10.47 5.49 4.19
CA ALA A 57 10.27 6.87 4.64
C ALA A 57 11.56 7.69 4.49
N GLY A 58 11.48 9.00 4.74
CA GLY A 58 12.66 9.88 4.83
C GLY A 58 13.21 10.43 3.50
N LYS A 59 12.51 10.31 2.37
CA LYS A 59 12.83 11.02 1.11
C LYS A 59 11.76 12.07 0.76
N GLY A 60 12.07 13.36 0.94
CA GLY A 60 11.33 14.49 0.34
C GLY A 60 10.18 15.13 1.15
N PHE A 61 9.84 16.36 0.74
CA PHE A 61 8.95 17.46 1.23
C PHE A 61 8.65 17.60 2.74
N LEU A 62 8.47 16.51 3.49
CA LEU A 62 8.22 16.48 4.94
C LEU A 62 9.24 15.62 5.71
N GLY A 63 10.11 14.88 5.03
CA GLY A 63 11.07 13.97 5.65
C GLY A 63 12.31 14.68 6.22
N SER A 64 12.37 14.79 7.54
CA SER A 64 13.63 15.04 8.27
C SER A 64 14.30 13.69 8.54
N GLY A 65 15.57 13.54 8.15
CA GLY A 65 16.37 12.37 8.48
C GLY A 65 16.88 11.56 7.28
N VAL A 66 17.48 10.42 7.58
CA VAL A 66 18.03 9.50 6.60
C VAL A 66 16.88 8.70 5.96
N PRO A 67 16.89 8.44 4.64
CA PRO A 67 15.93 7.53 4.02
C PRO A 67 16.03 6.17 4.70
N HIS A 68 14.92 5.68 5.27
CA HIS A 68 14.92 4.47 6.07
C HIS A 68 13.68 3.61 5.81
N TYR A 69 13.74 2.33 6.16
CA TYR A 69 12.58 1.46 6.15
C TYR A 69 12.02 1.28 7.56
N ILE A 70 10.71 1.08 7.63
CA ILE A 70 9.96 0.91 8.87
C ILE A 70 9.03 -0.29 8.77
N ASP A 71 8.96 -1.04 9.85
CA ASP A 71 7.94 -2.07 10.02
C ASP A 71 6.56 -1.43 10.04
N GLN A 72 5.64 -2.03 9.28
CA GLN A 72 4.28 -1.52 9.15
C GLN A 72 3.33 -2.27 10.07
N PRO A 73 2.47 -1.56 10.83
CA PRO A 73 1.44 -2.21 11.63
C PRO A 73 0.41 -2.90 10.73
N LEU A 74 -0.21 -3.97 11.23
CA LEU A 74 -1.26 -4.70 10.50
C LEU A 74 -2.43 -3.78 10.14
N ILE A 75 -2.92 -3.03 11.12
CA ILE A 75 -4.06 -2.12 10.97
C ILE A 75 -3.54 -0.71 11.26
N SER A 76 -3.74 0.21 10.32
CA SER A 76 -3.46 1.63 10.52
C SER A 76 -4.55 2.48 9.88
N GLY A 77 -4.90 3.59 10.53
CA GLY A 77 -5.73 4.63 9.91
C GLY A 77 -4.97 5.45 8.87
N PHE A 78 -3.64 5.49 8.98
CA PHE A 78 -2.75 6.25 8.09
C PHE A 78 -1.36 5.60 8.04
N ARG A 79 -0.75 5.50 6.86
CA ARG A 79 0.61 4.97 6.68
C ARG A 79 1.46 6.06 6.03
N ASP A 80 2.37 6.63 6.82
CA ASP A 80 3.31 7.63 6.32
C ASP A 80 4.49 6.94 5.62
N VAL A 81 4.25 6.50 4.38
CA VAL A 81 5.24 5.77 3.59
C VAL A 81 5.27 6.27 2.16
N ILE A 82 6.46 6.27 1.59
CA ILE A 82 6.73 6.64 0.21
C ILE A 82 6.42 5.43 -0.68
N ASP A 83 7.00 4.28 -0.34
CA ASP A 83 6.82 3.03 -1.06
C ASP A 83 6.93 1.81 -0.14
N TYR A 84 6.54 0.64 -0.64
CA TYR A 84 6.65 -0.63 0.05
C TYR A 84 7.68 -1.53 -0.63
N LYS A 85 8.49 -2.22 0.18
CA LYS A 85 9.43 -3.26 -0.27
C LYS A 85 9.07 -4.60 0.36
N CYS A 86 9.37 -5.70 -0.33
CA CYS A 86 9.03 -7.03 0.15
C CYS A 86 9.88 -7.46 1.33
N SER A 87 11.09 -6.93 1.48
CA SER A 87 11.98 -7.26 2.61
C SER A 87 12.86 -6.09 3.04
N PRO A 88 13.39 -6.12 4.27
CA PRO A 88 14.44 -5.20 4.73
C PRO A 88 15.64 -5.17 3.78
N LEU A 89 16.12 -6.34 3.35
CA LEU A 89 17.24 -6.45 2.42
C LEU A 89 16.97 -5.74 1.08
N GLU A 90 15.75 -5.86 0.54
CA GLU A 90 15.36 -5.16 -0.69
C GLU A 90 15.33 -3.64 -0.49
N ALA A 91 14.84 -3.17 0.65
CA ALA A 91 14.87 -1.75 0.99
C ALA A 91 16.32 -1.24 1.13
N GLU A 92 17.19 -2.03 1.76
CA GLU A 92 18.62 -1.72 1.89
C GLU A 92 19.32 -1.64 0.53
N ARG A 93 18.99 -2.53 -0.41
CA ARG A 93 19.47 -2.46 -1.81
C ARG A 93 19.01 -1.19 -2.52
N ALA A 94 17.79 -0.74 -2.23
CA ALA A 94 17.26 0.53 -2.74
C ALA A 94 17.82 1.77 -2.01
N GLY A 95 18.74 1.58 -1.06
CA GLY A 95 19.43 2.65 -0.33
C GLY A 95 18.69 3.16 0.90
N TYR A 96 17.69 2.44 1.38
CA TYR A 96 17.00 2.75 2.64
C TYR A 96 17.72 2.14 3.84
N SER A 97 18.04 2.97 4.81
CA SER A 97 18.66 2.60 6.08
C SER A 97 17.71 1.81 6.98
N ALA A 98 18.26 0.97 7.84
CA ALA A 98 17.55 0.36 8.96
C ALA A 98 17.33 1.33 10.15
N ASP A 99 17.91 2.53 10.07
CA ASP A 99 17.92 3.52 11.14
C ASP A 99 17.56 4.91 10.57
N PRO A 100 16.60 5.63 11.16
CA PRO A 100 16.13 6.92 10.66
C PRO A 100 17.15 8.06 10.84
N ASP A 101 18.07 7.94 11.79
CA ASP A 101 19.00 9.02 12.16
C ASP A 101 20.36 8.87 11.47
N LYS A 102 20.75 7.64 11.12
CA LYS A 102 22.05 7.33 10.51
C LYS A 102 21.95 6.22 9.47
N TYR A 103 22.84 6.24 8.48
CA TYR A 103 22.93 5.17 7.49
C TYR A 103 23.43 3.87 8.13
N ARG A 104 22.53 2.89 8.27
CA ARG A 104 22.81 1.55 8.79
C ARG A 104 22.21 0.51 7.84
N PHE A 105 23.04 -0.42 7.38
CA PHE A 105 22.63 -1.50 6.48
C PHE A 105 23.11 -2.84 7.08
N PRO A 106 22.31 -3.46 7.96
CA PRO A 106 22.63 -4.72 8.62
C PRO A 106 22.98 -5.86 7.64
N HIS A 107 22.41 -5.87 6.44
CA HIS A 107 22.59 -6.95 5.47
C HIS A 107 23.72 -6.68 4.45
N LYS A 108 24.69 -5.79 4.77
CA LYS A 108 25.79 -5.39 3.86
C LYS A 108 26.60 -6.55 3.25
N TRP A 109 26.75 -7.66 3.97
CA TRP A 109 27.49 -8.83 3.48
C TRP A 109 26.72 -9.58 2.38
N GLU A 110 25.39 -9.64 2.46
CA GLU A 110 24.51 -10.18 1.41
C GLU A 110 24.43 -9.27 0.17
N LEU A 111 24.69 -7.97 0.33
CA LEU A 111 24.77 -7.01 -0.77
C LEU A 111 26.04 -7.22 -1.63
N GLY A 112 27.12 -7.74 -1.03
CA GLY A 112 28.37 -8.01 -1.73
C GLY A 112 28.32 -9.25 -2.63
N GLU A 113 27.55 -10.27 -2.26
CA GLU A 113 27.36 -11.48 -3.07
C GLU A 113 26.48 -11.23 -4.29
N PHE A 114 25.44 -10.39 -4.18
CA PHE A 114 24.61 -10.02 -5.32
C PHE A 114 25.37 -9.25 -6.40
N ARG A 115 26.29 -8.37 -6.01
CA ARG A 115 27.09 -7.59 -6.97
C ARG A 115 27.97 -8.47 -7.86
N LYS A 116 28.38 -9.64 -7.39
CA LYS A 116 29.13 -10.63 -8.18
C LYS A 116 28.26 -11.47 -9.12
N SER A 117 26.94 -11.45 -8.94
CA SER A 117 26.00 -12.23 -9.78
C SER A 117 25.44 -11.44 -10.98
N GLU A 118 25.75 -10.15 -11.07
CA GLU A 118 25.37 -9.26 -12.18
C GLU A 118 26.55 -8.91 -13.12
N GLU A 119 27.74 -9.47 -12.88
CA GLU A 119 28.90 -9.45 -13.79
C GLU A 119 29.05 -10.79 -14.53
#